data_AF-A0A125BEV9-F1
#
_entry.id   AF-A0A125BEV9-F1
#
_cell.length_a   1.000
_cell.length_b   1.000
_cell.length_c   1.000
_cell.angle_alpha   90.00
_cell.angle_beta   90.00
_cell.angle_gamma   90.00
#
_symmetry.space_group_name_H-M   'P 1'
#
loop_
_entity.id
_entity.type
_entity.pdbx_description
1 polymer ?
#
loop_
_entity_poly.entity_id
_entity_poly.type
_entity_poly.pdbx_seq_one_letter_code
_entity_poly.pdbx_strand_id
1 'polypeptide(L)'
;MDCFVTESANLLNLLDVDEFPNYHEISVDDSLLIFPAVWLTVSNDWEGIHQYLLDTPDGWMDNLLLSRLLLISQPCLSQPALAVKHLLISRHTIEYHDAYPQLSQLLAIWHMKDDTPGNIAMGMSVDKKLVGDPSLIDSIMTEAETLQFRLLKTHSTLRERTQSAQSLPWDEYNAVMQAATEEGSSFVSTYTEYLMLAAAILMQLKPDSPIIKDIALSCPPYCLLYQNLGELFLMRTLLTYCYRQQGKAFLWANLDKIIPEHLLWTLARSQTTISDVISIKSAFMDKYKLQGYFPGANSALDVYEKYFDLIINRKSTRTSYDHLKDI
;
A
#
# COMPACT_ATOMS: atom_id res chain seq x y z
N MET A 1 12.46 13.21 14.98
CA MET A 1 11.03 13.15 14.63
C MET A 1 10.91 12.11 13.54
N ASP A 2 10.19 11.01 13.80
CA ASP A 2 10.12 9.88 12.88
C ASP A 2 9.43 10.30 11.57
N CYS A 3 10.15 10.20 10.45
CA CYS A 3 9.62 10.50 9.11
C CYS A 3 8.34 9.70 8.79
N PHE A 4 8.12 8.56 9.43
CA PHE A 4 6.89 7.76 9.30
C PHE A 4 5.69 8.42 9.99
N VAL A 5 5.90 9.00 11.18
CA VAL A 5 4.88 9.82 11.86
C VAL A 5 4.57 11.05 11.02
N THR A 6 5.58 11.65 10.36
CA THR A 6 5.36 12.77 9.44
C THR A 6 4.65 12.36 8.14
N GLU A 7 5.01 11.24 7.50
CA GLU A 7 4.33 10.70 6.31
C GLU A 7 2.89 10.34 6.62
N SER A 8 2.64 9.74 7.78
CA SER A 8 1.32 9.37 8.21
C SER A 8 0.51 10.55 8.72
N ALA A 9 1.13 11.52 9.38
CA ALA A 9 0.51 12.81 9.69
C ALA A 9 0.10 13.56 8.41
N ASN A 10 0.97 13.56 7.40
CA ASN A 10 0.70 14.17 6.11
C ASN A 10 -0.43 13.42 5.40
N LEU A 11 -0.36 12.09 5.30
CA LEU A 11 -1.45 11.26 4.77
C LEU A 11 -2.76 11.56 5.49
N LEU A 12 -2.76 11.59 6.81
CA LEU A 12 -3.97 11.85 7.60
C LEU A 12 -4.46 13.27 7.46
N ASN A 13 -3.58 14.26 7.33
CA ASN A 13 -3.95 15.65 7.04
C ASN A 13 -4.57 15.78 5.63
N LEU A 14 -4.09 14.98 4.67
CA LEU A 14 -4.53 15.03 3.28
C LEU A 14 -5.73 14.13 2.96
N LEU A 15 -6.02 13.16 3.82
CA LEU A 15 -7.24 12.37 3.78
C LEU A 15 -8.43 13.20 4.28
N ASP A 16 -8.69 14.34 3.63
CA ASP A 16 -10.04 14.88 3.52
C ASP A 16 -10.78 14.03 2.49
N VAL A 17 -11.46 13.01 3.01
CA VAL A 17 -12.59 12.32 2.39
C VAL A 17 -12.54 12.18 0.85
N ASP A 18 -11.49 11.51 0.34
CA ASP A 18 -11.29 11.15 -1.08
C ASP A 18 -11.19 12.31 -2.10
N GLU A 19 -11.19 13.56 -1.66
CA GLU A 19 -10.94 14.73 -2.52
C GLU A 19 -9.53 15.24 -2.25
N PHE A 20 -8.58 14.70 -3.01
CA PHE A 20 -7.23 15.26 -3.08
C PHE A 20 -7.26 16.48 -4.01
N PRO A 21 -6.52 17.55 -3.70
CA PRO A 21 -6.43 18.70 -4.60
C PRO A 21 -5.90 18.22 -5.96
N ASN A 22 -6.51 18.75 -7.01
CA ASN A 22 -6.02 18.52 -8.37
C ASN A 22 -4.63 19.13 -8.49
N TYR A 23 -3.80 18.61 -9.39
CA TYR A 23 -2.42 19.08 -9.58
C TYR A 23 -2.32 20.60 -9.74
N HIS A 24 -3.27 21.22 -10.45
CA HIS A 24 -3.31 22.67 -10.66
C HIS A 24 -3.73 23.51 -9.44
N GLU A 25 -4.28 22.87 -8.41
CA GLU A 25 -4.68 23.50 -7.15
C GLU A 25 -3.55 23.45 -6.11
N ILE A 26 -2.50 22.67 -6.37
CA ILE A 26 -1.34 22.54 -5.47
C ILE A 26 -0.44 23.77 -5.62
N SER A 27 -0.37 24.59 -4.56
CA SER A 27 0.50 25.75 -4.49
C SER A 27 1.97 25.36 -4.28
N VAL A 28 2.92 26.21 -4.70
CA VAL A 28 4.38 25.97 -4.53
C VAL A 28 4.77 25.78 -3.06
N ASP A 29 4.00 26.37 -2.14
CA ASP A 29 4.21 26.31 -0.70
C ASP A 29 3.44 25.17 -0.03
N ASP A 30 2.65 24.39 -0.78
CA ASP A 30 1.89 23.27 -0.22
C ASP A 30 2.84 22.15 0.20
N SER A 31 2.61 21.60 1.40
CA SER A 31 3.36 20.46 1.93
C SER A 31 3.33 19.23 1.03
N LEU A 32 2.40 19.19 0.07
CA LEU A 32 2.29 18.18 -0.98
C LEU A 32 3.44 18.20 -1.98
N LEU A 33 4.01 19.36 -2.29
CA LEU A 33 5.21 19.47 -3.13
C LEU A 33 6.48 19.13 -2.35
N ILE A 34 6.43 19.21 -1.01
CA ILE A 34 7.51 18.76 -0.12
C ILE A 34 7.52 17.22 -0.04
N PHE A 35 6.38 16.56 -0.23
CA PHE A 35 6.23 15.10 -0.21
C PHE A 35 5.34 14.59 -1.35
N PRO A 36 5.77 14.70 -2.62
CA PRO A 36 4.97 14.33 -3.79
C PRO A 36 4.54 12.86 -3.75
N ALA A 37 5.35 12.01 -3.12
CA ALA A 37 5.07 10.60 -2.93
C ALA A 37 3.74 10.33 -2.22
N VAL A 38 3.32 11.21 -1.30
CA VAL A 38 2.04 11.06 -0.60
C VAL A 38 0.89 11.26 -1.57
N TRP A 39 0.86 12.37 -2.31
CA TRP A 39 -0.16 12.64 -3.33
C TRP A 39 -0.17 11.56 -4.42
N LEU A 40 1.00 11.18 -4.92
CA LEU A 40 1.15 10.10 -5.90
C LEU A 40 0.65 8.74 -5.40
N THR A 41 0.57 8.51 -4.08
CA THR A 41 0.08 7.23 -3.51
C THR A 41 -1.45 7.13 -3.47
N VAL A 42 -2.15 8.26 -3.39
CA VAL A 42 -3.57 8.30 -2.99
C VAL A 42 -4.47 9.11 -3.93
N SER A 43 -3.91 10.02 -4.72
CA SER A 43 -4.67 10.86 -5.65
C SER A 43 -5.28 10.03 -6.79
N ASN A 44 -6.51 10.37 -7.16
CA ASN A 44 -7.19 9.85 -8.35
C ASN A 44 -7.10 10.82 -9.55
N ASP A 45 -6.43 11.96 -9.39
CA ASP A 45 -6.18 12.93 -10.45
C ASP A 45 -5.07 12.42 -11.39
N TRP A 46 -5.41 11.42 -12.20
CA TRP A 46 -4.48 10.81 -13.16
C TRP A 46 -4.01 11.78 -14.25
N GLU A 47 -4.80 12.81 -14.57
CA GLU A 47 -4.41 13.85 -15.52
C GLU A 47 -3.32 14.74 -14.92
N GLY A 48 -3.51 15.20 -13.68
CA GLY A 48 -2.49 15.90 -12.93
C GLY A 48 -1.23 15.06 -12.71
N ILE A 49 -1.36 13.77 -12.40
CA ILE A 49 -0.22 12.86 -12.23
C ILE A 49 0.58 12.76 -13.53
N HIS A 50 -0.11 12.65 -14.66
CA HIS A 50 0.55 12.64 -15.97
C HIS A 50 1.33 13.93 -16.22
N GLN A 51 0.72 15.09 -15.95
CA GLN A 51 1.38 16.38 -16.11
C GLN A 51 2.61 16.51 -15.18
N TYR A 52 2.47 16.15 -13.91
CA TYR A 52 3.58 16.12 -12.95
C TYR A 52 4.76 15.27 -13.45
N LEU A 53 4.48 14.09 -14.02
CA LEU A 53 5.53 13.22 -14.55
C LEU A 53 6.22 13.79 -15.79
N LEU A 54 5.50 14.50 -16.65
CA LEU A 54 6.12 15.21 -17.79
C LEU A 54 7.09 16.29 -17.30
N ASP A 55 6.77 16.94 -16.18
CA ASP A 55 7.59 17.98 -15.57
C ASP A 55 8.73 17.42 -14.68
N THR A 56 8.69 16.13 -14.33
CA THR A 56 9.68 15.44 -13.48
C THR A 56 10.25 14.18 -14.15
N PRO A 57 11.36 14.30 -14.90
CA PRO A 57 11.89 13.20 -15.71
C PRO A 57 12.66 12.13 -14.90
N ASP A 58 13.03 12.40 -13.65
CA ASP A 58 13.99 11.59 -12.88
C ASP A 58 13.46 10.22 -12.41
N GLY A 59 12.18 9.92 -12.66
CA GLY A 59 11.62 8.57 -12.52
C GLY A 59 11.56 8.00 -11.09
N TRP A 60 11.87 8.81 -10.06
CA TRP A 60 12.03 8.33 -8.68
C TRP A 60 10.77 7.67 -8.08
N MET A 61 9.58 7.94 -8.64
CA MET A 61 8.30 7.44 -8.15
C MET A 61 7.62 6.48 -9.13
N ASP A 62 8.30 6.09 -10.20
CA ASP A 62 7.71 5.34 -11.29
C ASP A 62 7.28 3.94 -10.83
N ASN A 63 8.12 3.25 -10.05
CA ASN A 63 7.78 1.95 -9.47
C ASN A 63 6.55 2.00 -8.53
N LEU A 64 6.39 3.10 -7.78
CA LEU A 64 5.22 3.32 -6.93
C LEU A 64 3.97 3.48 -7.79
N LEU A 65 4.03 4.26 -8.86
CA LEU A 65 2.88 4.50 -9.74
C LEU A 65 2.52 3.27 -10.58
N LEU A 66 3.49 2.53 -11.09
CA LEU A 66 3.27 1.22 -11.72
C LEU A 66 2.59 0.27 -10.74
N SER A 67 3.07 0.21 -9.49
CA SER A 67 2.45 -0.58 -8.41
C SER A 67 0.99 -0.20 -8.15
N ARG A 68 0.67 1.09 -8.16
CA ARG A 68 -0.71 1.56 -8.04
C ARG A 68 -1.55 1.10 -9.21
N LEU A 69 -1.08 1.30 -10.44
CA LEU A 69 -1.80 0.93 -11.65
C LEU A 69 -2.12 -0.58 -11.71
N LEU A 70 -1.22 -1.44 -11.18
CA LEU A 70 -1.41 -2.89 -11.04
C LEU A 70 -2.50 -3.28 -10.02
N LEU A 71 -2.81 -2.41 -9.07
CA LEU A 71 -3.74 -2.66 -7.96
C LEU A 71 -5.03 -1.83 -8.06
N ILE A 72 -5.21 -1.07 -9.15
CA ILE A 72 -6.44 -0.32 -9.39
C ILE A 72 -7.59 -1.31 -9.57
N SER A 73 -8.58 -1.22 -8.69
CA SER A 73 -9.74 -2.11 -8.70
C SER A 73 -10.73 -1.85 -9.84
N GLN A 74 -10.45 -0.91 -10.74
CA GLN A 74 -11.33 -0.57 -11.85
C GLN A 74 -11.20 -1.55 -13.03
N PRO A 75 -12.30 -1.81 -13.78
CA PRO A 75 -12.31 -2.74 -14.90
C PRO A 75 -11.39 -2.36 -16.05
N CYS A 76 -11.10 -1.08 -16.21
CA CYS A 76 -10.20 -0.53 -17.22
C CYS A 76 -9.53 0.72 -16.64
N LEU A 77 -8.31 1.00 -17.13
CA LEU A 77 -7.63 2.25 -16.81
C LEU A 77 -8.28 3.39 -17.61
N SER A 78 -8.40 4.56 -17.00
CA SER A 78 -8.82 5.78 -17.70
C SER A 78 -7.75 6.21 -18.70
N GLN A 79 -8.11 7.00 -19.71
CA GLN A 79 -7.15 7.53 -20.69
C GLN A 79 -5.95 8.24 -20.04
N PRO A 80 -6.13 9.09 -19.00
CA PRO A 80 -4.99 9.66 -18.28
C PRO A 80 -4.15 8.60 -17.54
N ALA A 81 -4.76 7.61 -16.91
CA ALA A 81 -4.03 6.53 -16.23
C ALA A 81 -3.24 5.66 -17.23
N LEU A 82 -3.75 5.47 -18.44
CA LEU A 82 -3.03 4.81 -19.54
C LEU A 82 -1.85 5.63 -20.04
N ALA A 83 -2.02 6.95 -20.18
CA ALA A 83 -0.92 7.84 -20.53
C ALA A 83 0.20 7.79 -19.48
N VAL A 84 -0.16 7.81 -18.19
CA VAL A 84 0.79 7.58 -17.08
C VAL A 84 1.49 6.23 -17.25
N LYS A 85 0.74 5.14 -17.42
CA LYS A 85 1.32 3.80 -17.62
C LYS A 85 2.33 3.79 -18.77
N HIS A 86 1.99 4.31 -19.94
CA HIS A 86 2.87 4.32 -21.11
C HIS A 86 4.13 5.15 -20.87
N LEU A 87 3.98 6.31 -20.22
CA LEU A 87 5.12 7.14 -19.87
C LEU A 87 6.08 6.41 -18.92
N LEU A 88 5.55 5.76 -17.88
CA LEU A 88 6.35 5.00 -16.92
C LEU A 88 7.05 3.80 -17.58
N ILE A 89 6.34 3.05 -18.42
CA ILE A 89 6.93 1.93 -19.18
C ILE A 89 8.00 2.42 -20.15
N SER A 90 7.85 3.61 -20.74
CA SER A 90 8.90 4.17 -21.61
C SER A 90 10.20 4.53 -20.86
N ARG A 91 10.11 4.70 -19.53
CA ARG A 91 11.25 4.98 -18.63
C ARG A 91 11.81 3.71 -17.99
N HIS A 92 11.03 2.62 -17.97
CA HIS A 92 11.36 1.39 -17.25
C HIS A 92 11.54 0.19 -18.18
N THR A 93 12.64 -0.52 -18.00
CA THR A 93 12.84 -1.83 -18.63
C THR A 93 12.33 -2.93 -17.70
N ILE A 94 11.49 -3.83 -18.22
CA ILE A 94 11.07 -5.03 -17.50
C ILE A 94 12.27 -5.94 -17.30
N GLU A 95 12.59 -6.23 -16.05
CA GLU A 95 13.54 -7.28 -15.70
C GLU A 95 12.81 -8.62 -15.58
N TYR A 96 13.09 -9.54 -16.50
CA TYR A 96 12.52 -10.89 -16.42
C TYR A 96 13.19 -11.69 -15.30
N HIS A 97 12.39 -12.40 -14.51
CA HIS A 97 12.89 -13.25 -13.44
C HIS A 97 12.63 -14.73 -13.73
N ASP A 98 13.70 -15.48 -13.98
CA ASP A 98 13.66 -16.93 -14.25
C ASP A 98 13.07 -17.74 -13.10
N ALA A 99 13.09 -17.21 -11.88
CA ALA A 99 12.47 -17.83 -10.71
C ALA A 99 10.93 -17.74 -10.72
N TYR A 100 10.37 -16.80 -11.47
CA TYR A 100 8.94 -16.54 -11.61
C TYR A 100 8.56 -16.33 -13.08
N PRO A 101 8.72 -17.36 -13.93
CA PRO A 101 8.53 -17.23 -15.37
C PRO A 101 7.09 -16.87 -15.74
N GLN A 102 6.10 -17.33 -14.98
CA GLN A 102 4.69 -17.13 -15.32
C GLN A 102 4.28 -15.71 -14.91
N LEU A 103 4.72 -15.25 -13.73
CA LEU A 103 4.54 -13.85 -13.34
C LEU A 103 5.27 -12.90 -14.30
N SER A 104 6.47 -13.27 -14.79
CA SER A 104 7.22 -12.43 -15.74
C SER A 104 6.50 -12.31 -17.08
N GLN A 105 5.92 -13.40 -17.58
CA GLN A 105 5.11 -13.36 -18.80
C GLN A 105 3.87 -12.47 -18.61
N LEU A 106 3.20 -12.57 -17.46
CA LEU A 106 2.02 -11.76 -17.17
C LEU A 106 2.34 -10.28 -17.02
N LEU A 107 3.44 -9.95 -16.36
CA LEU A 107 3.92 -8.57 -16.25
C LEU A 107 4.24 -8.02 -17.64
N ALA A 108 4.94 -8.77 -18.48
CA ALA A 108 5.22 -8.39 -19.87
C ALA A 108 3.94 -8.15 -20.69
N ILE A 109 2.94 -9.01 -20.55
CA ILE A 109 1.63 -8.83 -21.20
C ILE A 109 0.96 -7.55 -20.72
N TRP A 110 0.96 -7.29 -19.41
CA TRP A 110 0.38 -6.06 -18.87
C TRP A 110 1.11 -4.83 -19.40
N HIS A 111 2.45 -4.85 -19.47
CA HIS A 111 3.23 -3.76 -20.03
C HIS A 111 2.89 -3.47 -21.50
N MET A 112 2.64 -4.50 -22.31
CA MET A 112 2.40 -4.37 -23.76
C MET A 112 0.96 -4.02 -24.16
N LYS A 113 -0.04 -4.24 -23.30
CA LYS A 113 -1.46 -4.09 -23.66
C LYS A 113 -2.05 -2.77 -23.16
N ASP A 114 -2.55 -1.97 -24.11
CA ASP A 114 -3.19 -0.66 -23.87
C ASP A 114 -4.51 -0.77 -23.10
N ASP A 115 -5.27 -1.85 -23.26
CA ASP A 115 -6.61 -2.01 -22.65
C ASP A 115 -6.64 -3.01 -21.49
N THR A 116 -5.49 -3.36 -20.92
CA THR A 116 -5.50 -4.32 -19.81
C THR A 116 -6.24 -3.69 -18.62
N PRO A 117 -7.25 -4.36 -18.06
CA PRO A 117 -7.86 -3.95 -16.80
C PRO A 117 -6.77 -3.62 -15.77
N GLY A 118 -6.97 -2.56 -14.97
CA GLY A 118 -6.13 -2.28 -13.79
C GLY A 118 -6.06 -3.47 -12.82
N ASN A 119 -6.99 -4.42 -13.00
CA ASN A 119 -7.01 -5.72 -12.38
C ASN A 119 -6.53 -6.79 -13.39
N ILE A 120 -5.23 -7.13 -13.40
CA ILE A 120 -4.61 -8.01 -14.41
C ILE A 120 -5.34 -9.34 -14.62
N ALA A 121 -6.00 -9.90 -13.60
CA ALA A 121 -6.77 -11.13 -13.77
C ALA A 121 -8.18 -10.93 -14.38
N MET A 122 -8.71 -9.70 -14.49
CA MET A 122 -9.74 -9.39 -15.51
C MET A 122 -9.14 -9.33 -16.92
N GLY A 123 -7.86 -8.94 -17.08
CA GLY A 123 -7.14 -9.11 -18.35
C GLY A 123 -6.96 -10.58 -18.73
N MET A 124 -6.77 -11.46 -17.73
CA MET A 124 -6.81 -12.90 -17.93
C MET A 124 -8.20 -13.41 -18.33
N SER A 125 -9.30 -12.77 -17.92
CA SER A 125 -10.64 -13.16 -18.38
C SER A 125 -10.90 -12.86 -19.86
N VAL A 126 -10.10 -12.01 -20.48
CA VAL A 126 -10.21 -11.68 -21.92
C VAL A 126 -9.43 -12.66 -22.79
N ASP A 127 -8.33 -13.24 -22.29
CA ASP A 127 -7.66 -14.36 -22.98
C ASP A 127 -8.23 -15.70 -22.50
N LYS A 128 -9.31 -16.15 -23.18
CA LYS A 128 -9.92 -17.49 -23.04
C LYS A 128 -8.91 -18.67 -23.10
N LYS A 129 -7.66 -18.43 -23.50
CA LYS A 129 -6.56 -19.40 -23.51
C LYS A 129 -5.86 -19.56 -22.15
N LEU A 130 -5.72 -18.50 -21.34
CA LEU A 130 -5.10 -18.55 -20.01
C LEU A 130 -6.05 -19.14 -18.95
N VAL A 131 -7.35 -18.85 -19.08
CA VAL A 131 -8.39 -19.37 -18.18
C VAL A 131 -8.80 -20.82 -18.53
N GLY A 132 -8.44 -21.30 -19.73
CA GLY A 132 -8.78 -22.63 -20.22
C GLY A 132 -7.80 -23.74 -19.81
N ASP A 133 -6.64 -23.41 -19.23
CA ASP A 133 -5.63 -24.38 -18.80
C ASP A 133 -5.47 -24.34 -17.27
N PRO A 134 -6.09 -25.29 -16.54
CA PRO A 134 -5.96 -25.38 -15.09
C PRO A 134 -4.51 -25.47 -14.62
N SER A 135 -3.63 -26.11 -15.40
CA SER A 135 -2.22 -26.28 -15.01
C SER A 135 -1.45 -24.97 -15.01
N LEU A 136 -1.81 -24.04 -15.90
CA LEU A 136 -1.21 -22.72 -15.98
C LEU A 136 -1.69 -21.82 -14.85
N ILE A 137 -2.99 -21.87 -14.52
CA ILE A 137 -3.56 -21.15 -13.37
C ILE A 137 -2.90 -21.62 -12.06
N ASP A 138 -2.76 -22.93 -11.87
CA ASP A 138 -2.10 -23.51 -10.70
C ASP A 138 -0.63 -23.07 -10.60
N SER A 139 0.09 -23.02 -11.73
CA SER A 139 1.47 -22.52 -11.77
C SER A 139 1.56 -21.04 -11.39
N ILE A 140 0.68 -20.19 -11.93
CA ILE A 140 0.64 -18.75 -11.63
C ILE A 140 0.35 -18.52 -10.15
N MET A 141 -0.63 -19.23 -9.60
CA MET A 141 -0.97 -19.15 -8.17
C MET A 141 0.21 -19.61 -7.30
N THR A 142 0.88 -20.69 -7.69
CA THR A 142 2.06 -21.21 -6.96
C THR A 142 3.20 -20.19 -6.93
N GLU A 143 3.51 -19.56 -8.07
CA GLU A 143 4.52 -18.50 -8.12
C GLU A 143 4.12 -17.28 -7.27
N ALA A 144 2.85 -16.86 -7.36
CA ALA A 144 2.33 -15.75 -6.57
C ALA A 144 2.44 -16.02 -5.06
N GLU A 145 1.99 -17.19 -4.58
CA GLU A 145 2.11 -17.57 -3.17
C GLU A 145 3.57 -17.69 -2.75
N THR A 146 4.43 -18.26 -3.59
CA THR A 146 5.86 -18.42 -3.28
C THR A 146 6.55 -17.06 -3.12
N LEU A 147 6.28 -16.12 -4.03
CA LEU A 147 6.87 -14.78 -3.96
C LEU A 147 6.37 -14.01 -2.73
N GLN A 148 5.07 -14.06 -2.45
CA GLN A 148 4.48 -13.46 -1.25
C GLN A 148 5.01 -14.10 0.05
N PHE A 149 5.24 -15.41 0.05
CA PHE A 149 5.84 -16.10 1.18
C PHE A 149 7.29 -15.69 1.40
N ARG A 150 8.01 -15.44 0.30
CA ARG A 150 9.38 -14.93 0.35
C ARG A 150 9.42 -13.53 0.97
N LEU A 151 8.48 -12.64 0.65
CA LEU A 151 8.34 -11.35 1.32
C LEU A 151 8.17 -11.51 2.83
N LEU A 152 7.24 -12.38 3.27
CA LEU A 152 7.03 -12.66 4.70
C LEU A 152 8.28 -13.20 5.39
N LYS A 153 9.00 -14.11 4.73
CA LYS A 153 10.26 -14.65 5.25
C LYS A 153 11.33 -13.55 5.37
N THR A 154 11.43 -12.66 4.40
CA THR A 154 12.32 -11.49 4.46
C THR A 154 11.96 -10.62 5.66
N HIS A 155 10.67 -10.32 5.88
CA HIS A 155 10.23 -9.51 7.03
C HIS A 155 10.58 -10.18 8.37
N SER A 156 10.34 -11.49 8.50
CA SER A 156 10.67 -12.23 9.72
C SER A 156 12.17 -12.25 9.99
N THR A 157 12.97 -12.56 8.98
CA THR A 157 14.43 -12.64 9.09
C THR A 157 15.02 -11.30 9.52
N LEU A 158 14.59 -10.21 8.88
CA LEU A 158 15.07 -8.88 9.22
C LEU A 158 14.58 -8.45 10.62
N ARG A 159 13.37 -8.83 11.03
CA ARG A 159 12.87 -8.57 12.39
C ARG A 159 13.71 -9.30 13.45
N GLU A 160 13.98 -10.58 13.28
CA GLU A 160 14.81 -11.36 14.22
C GLU A 160 16.22 -10.77 14.33
N ARG A 161 16.79 -10.34 13.20
CA ARG A 161 18.09 -9.67 13.16
C ARG A 161 18.09 -8.34 13.89
N THR A 162 17.05 -7.52 13.70
CA THR A 162 16.94 -6.22 14.39
C THR A 162 16.66 -6.37 15.88
N GLN A 163 15.89 -7.37 16.29
CA GLN A 163 15.64 -7.68 17.71
C GLN A 163 16.90 -8.19 18.41
N SER A 164 17.64 -9.11 17.80
CA SER A 164 18.90 -9.61 18.36
C SER A 164 19.98 -8.53 18.46
N ALA A 165 19.91 -7.50 17.63
CA ALA A 165 20.83 -6.37 17.66
C ALA A 165 20.58 -5.36 18.79
N GLN A 166 19.40 -5.37 19.44
CA GLN A 166 19.03 -4.34 20.44
C GLN A 166 19.94 -4.31 21.67
N SER A 167 20.65 -5.40 21.96
CA SER A 167 21.60 -5.50 23.06
C SER A 167 23.06 -5.16 22.67
N LEU A 168 23.32 -4.89 21.39
CA LEU A 168 24.66 -4.61 20.88
C LEU A 168 25.09 -3.16 21.21
N PRO A 169 26.42 -2.90 21.27
CA PRO A 169 26.95 -1.54 21.27
C PRO A 169 26.45 -0.75 20.04
N TRP A 170 26.34 0.57 20.17
CA TRP A 170 25.75 1.44 19.14
C TRP A 170 26.34 1.25 17.74
N ASP A 171 27.67 1.14 17.61
CA ASP A 171 28.31 1.00 16.30
C ASP A 171 27.99 -0.34 15.63
N GLU A 172 27.91 -1.42 16.40
CA GLU A 172 27.53 -2.75 15.93
C GLU A 172 26.04 -2.81 15.60
N TYR A 173 25.19 -2.23 16.46
CA TYR A 173 23.77 -2.05 16.20
C TYR A 173 23.56 -1.32 14.87
N ASN A 174 24.21 -0.17 14.67
CA ASN A 174 24.06 0.63 13.47
C ASN A 174 24.52 -0.12 12.21
N ALA A 175 25.63 -0.86 12.27
CA ALA A 175 26.09 -1.69 11.17
C ALA A 175 25.08 -2.80 10.80
N VAL A 176 24.48 -3.45 11.81
CA VAL A 176 23.45 -4.47 11.59
C VAL A 176 22.19 -3.85 10.98
N MET A 177 21.75 -2.69 11.47
CA MET A 177 20.59 -1.99 10.93
C MET A 177 20.80 -1.57 9.48
N GLN A 178 21.97 -1.02 9.13
CA GLN A 178 22.30 -0.63 7.77
C GLN A 178 22.28 -1.83 6.82
N ALA A 179 22.92 -2.94 7.18
CA ALA A 179 22.94 -4.14 6.36
C ALA A 179 21.53 -4.74 6.19
N ALA A 180 20.70 -4.71 7.24
CA ALA A 180 19.31 -5.14 7.17
C ALA A 180 18.49 -4.23 6.24
N THR A 181 18.73 -2.92 6.27
CA THR A 181 18.08 -1.96 5.37
C THR A 181 18.47 -2.21 3.91
N GLU A 182 19.76 -2.37 3.61
CA GLU A 182 20.25 -2.63 2.25
C GLU A 182 19.69 -3.94 1.67
N GLU A 183 19.67 -5.00 2.47
CA GLU A 183 19.12 -6.31 2.07
C GLU A 183 17.61 -6.24 1.78
N GLY A 184 16.84 -5.63 2.67
CA GLY A 184 15.39 -5.48 2.50
C GLY A 184 15.04 -4.58 1.32
N SER A 185 15.70 -3.41 1.21
CA SER A 185 15.48 -2.49 0.08
C SER A 185 15.87 -3.11 -1.25
N SER A 186 16.95 -3.89 -1.32
CA SER A 186 17.32 -4.63 -2.54
C SER A 186 16.27 -5.66 -2.94
N PHE A 187 15.73 -6.41 -1.97
CA PHE A 187 14.67 -7.38 -2.25
C PHE A 187 13.41 -6.68 -2.79
N VAL A 188 12.95 -5.63 -2.10
CA VAL A 188 11.74 -4.91 -2.50
C VAL A 188 11.94 -4.23 -3.84
N SER A 189 13.05 -3.52 -4.07
CA SER A 189 13.31 -2.83 -5.34
C SER A 189 13.33 -3.80 -6.52
N THR A 190 13.85 -5.00 -6.33
CA THR A 190 13.91 -6.05 -7.36
C THR A 190 12.51 -6.58 -7.69
N TYR A 191 11.68 -6.83 -6.68
CA TYR A 191 10.42 -7.56 -6.86
C TYR A 191 9.16 -6.70 -6.70
N THR A 192 9.25 -5.37 -6.63
CA THR A 192 8.10 -4.49 -6.30
C THR A 192 6.89 -4.75 -7.20
N GLU A 193 7.04 -4.66 -8.53
CA GLU A 193 5.93 -4.89 -9.47
C GLU A 193 5.41 -6.33 -9.39
N TYR A 194 6.32 -7.30 -9.24
CA TYR A 194 5.98 -8.71 -9.09
C TYR A 194 5.18 -9.00 -7.82
N LEU A 195 5.50 -8.33 -6.71
CA LEU A 195 4.77 -8.43 -5.45
C LEU A 195 3.36 -7.85 -5.59
N MET A 196 3.20 -6.72 -6.31
CA MET A 196 1.86 -6.18 -6.58
C MET A 196 1.04 -7.09 -7.47
N LEU A 197 1.66 -7.60 -8.55
CA LEU A 197 1.03 -8.53 -9.47
C LEU A 197 0.59 -9.81 -8.76
N ALA A 198 1.47 -10.41 -7.95
CA ALA A 198 1.16 -11.59 -7.16
C ALA A 198 0.00 -11.33 -6.20
N ALA A 199 -0.02 -10.18 -5.53
CA ALA A 199 -1.12 -9.79 -4.65
C ALA A 199 -2.44 -9.63 -5.40
N ALA A 200 -2.43 -8.95 -6.56
CA ALA A 200 -3.60 -8.77 -7.42
C ALA A 200 -4.18 -10.12 -7.85
N ILE A 201 -3.31 -11.05 -8.28
CA ILE A 201 -3.68 -12.42 -8.65
C ILE A 201 -4.34 -13.14 -7.48
N LEU A 202 -3.73 -13.14 -6.30
CA LEU A 202 -4.27 -13.85 -5.14
C LEU A 202 -5.59 -13.27 -4.66
N MET A 203 -5.72 -11.94 -4.58
CA MET A 203 -6.98 -11.28 -4.19
C MET A 203 -8.16 -11.67 -5.09
N GLN A 204 -7.88 -12.06 -6.34
CA GLN A 204 -8.91 -12.38 -7.32
C GLN A 204 -9.16 -13.88 -7.47
N LEU A 205 -8.10 -14.69 -7.57
CA LEU A 205 -8.20 -16.13 -7.83
C LEU A 205 -8.26 -16.97 -6.54
N LYS A 206 -7.73 -16.45 -5.44
CA LYS A 206 -7.70 -17.12 -4.13
C LYS A 206 -7.96 -16.12 -3.00
N PRO A 207 -9.15 -15.48 -2.96
CA PRO A 207 -9.47 -14.38 -2.06
C PRO A 207 -9.31 -14.73 -0.57
N ASP A 208 -9.50 -16.01 -0.22
CA ASP A 208 -9.33 -16.53 1.13
C ASP A 208 -7.90 -17.00 1.44
N SER A 209 -6.91 -16.67 0.59
CA SER A 209 -5.53 -17.09 0.83
C SER A 209 -5.02 -16.51 2.16
N PRO A 210 -4.51 -17.36 3.07
CA PRO A 210 -4.02 -16.89 4.37
C PRO A 210 -2.85 -15.91 4.21
N ILE A 211 -2.10 -16.02 3.12
CA ILE A 211 -0.92 -15.19 2.86
C ILE A 211 -1.26 -13.72 2.65
N ILE A 212 -2.43 -13.41 2.09
CA ILE A 212 -2.92 -12.03 1.92
C ILE A 212 -3.06 -11.38 3.31
N LYS A 213 -3.70 -12.10 4.23
CA LYS A 213 -3.85 -11.66 5.62
C LYS A 213 -2.50 -11.54 6.31
N ASP A 214 -1.61 -12.52 6.13
CA ASP A 214 -0.31 -12.52 6.80
C ASP A 214 0.56 -11.35 6.33
N ILE A 215 0.50 -10.95 5.06
CA ILE A 215 1.21 -9.77 4.55
C ILE A 215 0.59 -8.47 5.05
N ALA A 216 -0.75 -8.37 5.01
CA ALA A 216 -1.48 -7.21 5.53
C ALA A 216 -1.16 -6.93 7.01
N LEU A 217 -0.86 -7.99 7.77
CA LEU A 217 -0.51 -7.96 9.19
C LEU A 217 1.00 -8.09 9.43
N SER A 218 1.81 -8.18 8.37
CA SER A 218 3.25 -8.18 8.52
C SER A 218 3.69 -6.79 9.00
N CYS A 219 4.76 -6.73 9.77
CA CYS A 219 5.33 -5.47 10.23
C CYS A 219 6.78 -5.48 9.74
N PRO A 220 7.08 -4.76 8.65
CA PRO A 220 8.45 -4.61 8.20
C PRO A 220 9.25 -3.94 9.31
N PRO A 221 10.53 -4.28 9.49
CA PRO A 221 11.42 -3.49 10.32
C PRO A 221 11.28 -1.99 10.02
N TYR A 222 11.09 -1.16 11.04
CA TYR A 222 10.86 0.29 10.87
C TYR A 222 11.94 0.98 10.03
N CYS A 223 13.16 0.43 9.98
CA CYS A 223 14.28 0.92 9.18
C CYS A 223 14.12 0.74 7.66
N LEU A 224 13.11 -0.01 7.19
CA LEU A 224 12.82 -0.25 5.77
C LEU A 224 11.66 0.61 5.24
N LEU A 225 10.84 1.17 6.13
CA LEU A 225 9.57 1.80 5.76
C LEU A 225 9.75 3.06 4.89
N TYR A 226 10.89 3.75 4.99
CA TYR A 226 11.10 5.02 4.28
C TYR A 226 11.50 4.84 2.81
N GLN A 227 12.27 3.79 2.48
CA GLN A 227 12.81 3.59 1.13
C GLN A 227 11.84 2.81 0.22
N ASN A 228 10.84 2.15 0.80
CA ASN A 228 10.04 1.13 0.14
C ASN A 228 8.54 1.49 0.11
N LEU A 229 8.21 2.65 -0.47
CA LEU A 229 6.83 3.15 -0.53
C LEU A 229 5.85 2.20 -1.23
N GLY A 230 6.33 1.44 -2.23
CA GLY A 230 5.53 0.39 -2.87
C GLY A 230 5.07 -0.68 -1.88
N GLU A 231 5.96 -1.14 -1.01
CA GLU A 231 5.65 -2.15 0.02
C GLU A 231 4.61 -1.64 1.02
N LEU A 232 4.74 -0.39 1.48
CA LEU A 232 3.73 0.25 2.33
C LEU A 232 2.37 0.31 1.62
N PHE A 233 2.37 0.66 0.33
CA PHE A 233 1.16 0.69 -0.48
C PHE A 233 0.52 -0.71 -0.62
N LEU A 234 1.33 -1.75 -0.81
CA LEU A 234 0.88 -3.14 -0.84
C LEU A 234 0.18 -3.51 0.47
N MET A 235 0.86 -3.31 1.60
CA MET A 235 0.33 -3.68 2.92
C MET A 235 -0.97 -2.93 3.23
N ARG A 236 -1.02 -1.63 2.97
CA ARG A 236 -2.23 -0.80 3.09
C ARG A 236 -3.36 -1.33 2.21
N THR A 237 -3.05 -1.67 0.96
CA THR A 237 -4.03 -2.22 0.00
C THR A 237 -4.60 -3.55 0.49
N LEU A 238 -3.75 -4.47 0.93
CA LEU A 238 -4.16 -5.78 1.46
C LEU A 238 -4.92 -5.64 2.79
N LEU A 239 -4.54 -4.70 3.66
CA LEU A 239 -5.26 -4.42 4.90
C LEU A 239 -6.69 -3.93 4.61
N THR A 240 -6.84 -3.00 3.67
CA THR A 240 -8.16 -2.54 3.21
C THR A 240 -8.95 -3.66 2.52
N TYR A 241 -8.30 -4.54 1.76
CA TYR A 241 -8.93 -5.71 1.18
C TYR A 241 -9.48 -6.65 2.27
N CYS A 242 -8.69 -6.99 3.28
CA CYS A 242 -9.13 -7.84 4.40
C CYS A 242 -10.27 -7.19 5.19
N TYR A 243 -10.23 -5.87 5.42
CA TYR A 243 -11.35 -5.14 6.04
C TYR A 243 -12.62 -5.22 5.19
N ARG A 244 -12.53 -5.10 3.86
CA ARG A 244 -13.71 -5.24 2.98
C ARG A 244 -14.35 -6.63 3.06
N GLN A 245 -13.55 -7.67 3.24
CA GLN A 245 -14.05 -9.06 3.32
C GLN A 245 -14.62 -9.41 4.70
N GLN A 246 -13.97 -8.96 5.78
CA GLN A 246 -14.27 -9.43 7.15
C GLN A 246 -14.80 -8.32 8.08
N GLY A 247 -14.89 -7.09 7.58
CA GLY A 247 -15.36 -5.92 8.32
C GLY A 247 -14.47 -5.53 9.50
N LYS A 248 -15.03 -4.74 10.42
CA LYS A 248 -14.32 -4.27 11.62
C LYS A 248 -13.84 -5.39 12.55
N ALA A 249 -14.48 -6.57 12.51
CA ALA A 249 -14.09 -7.70 13.35
C ALA A 249 -12.65 -8.15 13.07
N PHE A 250 -12.23 -8.10 11.80
CA PHE A 250 -10.86 -8.36 11.40
C PHE A 250 -9.87 -7.36 12.00
N LEU A 251 -10.16 -6.05 11.89
CA LEU A 251 -9.29 -5.01 12.45
C LEU A 251 -9.17 -5.16 13.96
N TRP A 252 -10.29 -5.37 14.66
CA TRP A 252 -10.32 -5.55 16.10
C TRP A 252 -9.48 -6.76 16.55
N ALA A 253 -9.65 -7.90 15.89
CA ALA A 253 -8.93 -9.13 16.25
C ALA A 253 -7.40 -9.04 16.04
N ASN A 254 -6.92 -8.05 15.29
CA ASN A 254 -5.50 -7.93 14.91
C ASN A 254 -4.87 -6.58 15.29
N LEU A 255 -5.48 -5.80 16.20
CA LEU A 255 -4.97 -4.46 16.59
C LEU A 255 -3.52 -4.44 17.10
N ASP A 256 -3.00 -5.55 17.63
CA ASP A 256 -1.59 -5.71 18.07
C ASP A 256 -0.61 -5.93 16.92
N LYS A 257 -1.11 -6.34 15.75
CA LYS A 257 -0.30 -6.68 14.59
C LYS A 257 -0.34 -5.60 13.52
N ILE A 258 -1.36 -4.75 13.55
CA ILE A 258 -1.54 -3.67 12.59
C ILE A 258 -0.73 -2.45 13.03
N ILE A 259 0.10 -1.94 12.13
CA ILE A 259 0.78 -0.65 12.31
C ILE A 259 -0.29 0.45 12.41
N PRO A 260 -0.30 1.29 13.48
CA PRO A 260 -1.36 2.27 13.72
C PRO A 260 -1.63 3.20 12.54
N GLU A 261 -0.58 3.60 11.84
CA GLU A 261 -0.63 4.45 10.67
C GLU A 261 -1.38 3.80 9.51
N HIS A 262 -1.20 2.49 9.31
CA HIS A 262 -1.95 1.72 8.31
C HIS A 262 -3.40 1.52 8.73
N LEU A 263 -3.66 1.34 10.03
CA LEU A 263 -5.01 1.29 10.58
C LEU A 263 -5.76 2.59 10.29
N LEU A 264 -5.15 3.73 10.65
CA LEU A 264 -5.74 5.05 10.43
C LEU A 264 -5.95 5.33 8.94
N TRP A 265 -4.99 4.96 8.09
CA TRP A 265 -5.13 5.05 6.63
C TRP A 265 -6.33 4.25 6.13
N THR A 266 -6.49 2.99 6.55
CA THR A 266 -7.64 2.15 6.16
C THR A 266 -8.95 2.76 6.63
N LEU A 267 -9.02 3.25 7.87
CA LEU A 267 -10.24 3.82 8.46
C LEU A 267 -10.66 5.15 7.84
N ALA A 268 -9.71 5.92 7.30
CA ALA A 268 -9.98 7.20 6.65
C ALA A 268 -10.69 7.05 5.29
N ARG A 269 -10.58 5.89 4.62
CA ARG A 269 -11.17 5.63 3.30
C ARG A 269 -12.70 5.71 3.32
N SER A 270 -13.34 6.12 2.22
CA SER A 270 -14.81 6.21 2.12
C SER A 270 -15.55 4.91 2.43
N GLN A 271 -14.93 3.76 2.19
CA GLN A 271 -15.60 2.47 2.41
C GLN A 271 -15.78 2.13 3.90
N THR A 272 -15.09 2.84 4.81
CA THR A 272 -15.25 2.66 6.27
C THR A 272 -16.34 3.57 6.82
N THR A 273 -17.23 3.01 7.63
CA THR A 273 -18.32 3.75 8.28
C THR A 273 -17.83 4.49 9.53
N ILE A 274 -18.47 5.62 9.88
CA ILE A 274 -18.19 6.36 11.13
C ILE A 274 -18.31 5.44 12.36
N SER A 275 -19.34 4.60 12.38
CA SER A 275 -19.58 3.63 13.47
C SER A 275 -18.41 2.68 13.66
N ASP A 276 -17.80 2.21 12.56
CA ASP A 276 -16.61 1.37 12.64
C ASP A 276 -15.40 2.13 13.16
N VAL A 277 -15.19 3.38 12.73
CA VAL A 277 -14.09 4.22 13.24
C VAL A 277 -14.23 4.44 14.75
N ILE A 278 -15.43 4.79 15.24
CA ILE A 278 -15.70 4.97 16.68
C ILE A 278 -15.43 3.67 17.45
N SER A 279 -15.92 2.53 16.94
CA SER A 279 -15.74 1.23 17.57
C SER A 279 -14.25 0.87 17.68
N ILE A 280 -13.50 1.07 16.60
CA ILE A 280 -12.06 0.77 16.55
C ILE A 280 -11.26 1.75 17.41
N LYS A 281 -11.61 3.05 17.44
CA LYS A 281 -11.01 4.03 18.36
C LYS A 281 -11.12 3.52 19.80
N SER A 282 -12.32 3.15 20.26
CA SER A 282 -12.52 2.66 21.63
C SER A 282 -11.63 1.44 21.91
N ALA A 283 -11.66 0.43 21.03
CA ALA A 283 -10.87 -0.79 21.20
C ALA A 283 -9.35 -0.52 21.21
N PHE A 284 -8.87 0.39 20.36
CA PHE A 284 -7.47 0.79 20.29
C PHE A 284 -7.04 1.51 21.58
N MET A 285 -7.82 2.49 22.03
CA MET A 285 -7.53 3.26 23.24
C MET A 285 -7.54 2.36 24.48
N ASP A 286 -8.55 1.48 24.62
CA ASP A 286 -8.64 0.56 25.75
C ASP A 286 -7.45 -0.40 25.82
N LYS A 287 -6.97 -0.88 24.67
CA LYS A 287 -5.83 -1.82 24.58
C LYS A 287 -4.52 -1.18 25.04
N TYR A 288 -4.26 0.07 24.68
CA TYR A 288 -2.98 0.74 24.93
C TYR A 288 -3.02 1.74 26.11
N LYS A 289 -4.18 1.93 26.75
CA LYS A 289 -4.38 2.89 27.86
C LYS A 289 -3.35 2.79 28.98
N LEU A 290 -3.02 1.56 29.39
CA LEU A 290 -2.08 1.33 30.50
C LEU A 290 -0.63 1.64 30.11
N GLN A 291 -0.30 1.54 28.82
CA GLN A 291 1.04 1.77 28.30
C GLN A 291 1.25 3.25 27.96
N GLY A 292 0.20 3.96 27.55
CA GLY A 292 0.24 5.37 27.17
C GLY A 292 0.90 5.65 25.81
N TYR A 293 1.38 4.61 25.12
CA TYR A 293 1.95 4.65 23.78
C TYR A 293 1.77 3.29 23.08
N PHE A 294 1.95 3.24 21.76
CA PHE A 294 1.95 1.99 20.99
C PHE A 294 3.37 1.42 20.89
N PRO A 295 3.61 0.15 21.29
CA PRO A 295 4.94 -0.46 21.18
C PRO A 295 5.45 -0.49 19.73
N GLY A 296 6.54 0.23 19.47
CA GLY A 296 7.16 0.31 18.13
C GLY A 296 6.88 1.61 17.39
N ALA A 297 5.95 2.46 17.83
CA ALA A 297 5.80 3.82 17.32
C ALA A 297 6.26 4.82 18.39
N ASN A 298 7.12 5.77 18.04
CA ASN A 298 7.62 6.80 18.96
C ASN A 298 6.58 7.90 19.27
N SER A 299 5.29 7.58 19.23
CA SER A 299 4.18 8.52 19.40
C SER A 299 3.33 8.16 20.62
N ALA A 300 2.99 9.17 21.41
CA ALA A 300 2.10 9.04 22.55
C ALA A 300 0.65 8.73 22.09
N LEU A 301 -0.11 8.04 22.94
CA LEU A 301 -1.47 7.58 22.63
C LEU A 301 -2.44 8.74 22.33
N ASP A 302 -2.22 9.91 22.94
CA ASP A 302 -3.02 11.13 22.71
C ASP A 302 -2.90 11.67 21.28
N VAL A 303 -1.77 11.43 20.60
CA VAL A 303 -1.58 11.79 19.20
C VAL A 303 -2.50 10.97 18.31
N TYR A 304 -2.56 9.66 18.55
CA TYR A 304 -3.45 8.77 17.81
C TYR A 304 -4.93 9.08 18.09
N GLU A 305 -5.28 9.43 19.32
CA GLU A 305 -6.63 9.86 19.68
C GLU A 305 -7.11 11.04 18.83
N LYS A 306 -6.25 12.06 18.67
CA LYS A 306 -6.53 13.23 17.83
C LYS A 306 -6.75 12.85 16.36
N TYR A 307 -5.99 11.88 15.83
CA TYR A 307 -6.19 11.41 14.46
C TYR A 307 -7.49 10.63 14.28
N PHE A 308 -7.88 9.79 15.24
CA PHE A 308 -9.20 9.15 15.21
C PHE A 308 -10.32 10.18 15.22
N ASP A 309 -10.23 11.20 16.07
CA ASP A 309 -11.23 12.28 16.14
C ASP A 309 -11.29 13.09 14.84
N LEU A 310 -10.14 13.36 14.22
CA LEU A 310 -10.08 13.99 12.91
C LEU A 310 -10.86 13.19 11.85
N ILE A 311 -10.62 11.87 11.77
CA ILE A 311 -11.33 10.99 10.83
C ILE A 311 -12.84 10.98 11.11
N ILE A 312 -13.24 10.90 12.39
CA ILE A 312 -14.66 10.89 12.79
C ILE A 312 -15.35 12.20 12.39
N ASN A 313 -14.73 13.34 12.69
CA ASN A 313 -15.27 14.66 12.37
C ASN A 313 -15.47 14.83 10.86
N ARG A 314 -14.46 14.48 10.06
CA ARG A 314 -14.51 14.55 8.59
C ARG A 314 -15.58 13.67 7.97
N LYS A 315 -15.75 12.46 8.47
CA LYS A 315 -16.82 11.58 7.97
C LYS A 315 -18.21 12.10 8.37
N SER A 316 -18.34 12.71 9.55
CA SER A 316 -19.60 13.26 10.05
C SER A 316 -20.08 14.46 9.23
N THR A 317 -19.19 15.39 8.86
CA THR A 317 -19.53 16.54 8.01
C THR A 317 -20.08 16.10 6.67
N ARG A 318 -19.49 15.08 6.03
CA ARG A 318 -19.98 14.54 4.75
C ARG A 318 -21.40 13.96 4.84
N THR A 319 -21.72 13.19 5.87
CA THR A 319 -23.08 12.66 6.04
C THR A 319 -24.11 13.81 6.09
N SER A 320 -23.76 14.95 6.71
CA SER A 320 -24.62 16.14 6.69
C SER A 320 -24.77 16.78 5.30
N TYR A 321 -23.74 16.75 4.45
CA TYR A 321 -23.79 17.28 3.08
C TYR A 321 -24.50 16.36 2.08
N ASP A 322 -24.37 15.04 2.22
CA ASP A 322 -25.07 14.09 1.34
C ASP A 322 -26.60 14.19 1.51
N HIS A 323 -27.09 14.45 2.74
CA HIS A 323 -28.51 14.73 3.00
C HIS A 323 -29.03 16.06 2.40
N LEU A 324 -28.13 16.98 2.02
CA LEU A 324 -28.48 18.27 1.40
C LEU A 324 -28.44 18.22 -0.13
N LYS A 325 -27.81 17.19 -0.73
CA LYS A 325 -27.79 16.98 -2.19
C LYS A 325 -29.04 16.26 -2.72
N ASP A 326 -29.86 15.71 -1.82
CA ASP A 326 -31.12 15.02 -2.13
C ASP A 326 -32.37 15.94 -2.02
N ILE A 327 -32.18 17.28 -1.97
CA ILE A 327 -33.23 18.31 -1.95
C ILE A 327 -33.17 19.15 -3.21
#